data_AF-A0A8B9KK76-F1
#
_entry.id   AF-A0A8B9KK76-F1
#
_cell.length_a   1.000
_cell.length_b   1.000
_cell.length_c   1.000
_cell.angle_alpha   90.00
_cell.angle_beta   90.00
_cell.angle_gamma   90.00
#
_symmetry.space_group_name_H-M   'P 1'
#
loop_
_entity.id
_entity.type
_entity.pdbx_description
1 polymer ?
#
loop_
_entity_poly.entity_id
_entity_poly.type
_entity_poly.pdbx_seq_one_letter_code
_entity_poly.pdbx_strand_id
1 'polypeptide(L)'
;MFRFAVWWMGVWVGVCVCLSWAVPPQHRGWLRLWEEGESCGECDRSRCPVVPSGCPAGLVRDRCGCCEHCGNAEGQWCDLDRSQEFYGRCGDGLRCQRRPSRARGLGAEPEPRCVCKSRGVVCGSDGWTYPNLCQLREASSKLETMLYQTAPGPCSAAPRIIRDPKNSKNYTGHDIVFGCEVMAYPLPNVGWKKKDSDHFLPGDDPHISVQVRGGPQRYTVSTWLQIHGLRQSDAGIYICIFHNALGEKSASAHLSVISNEIRNIPNGLYDSDLFSDGSEEPHEEELDLGSLTV
;
A
#
# COMPACT_ATOMS: atom_id res chain seq x y z
N MET A 1 43.62 -84.67 -19.92
CA MET A 1 45.06 -84.77 -20.22
C MET A 1 45.58 -83.37 -20.53
N PHE A 2 45.89 -82.57 -19.51
CA PHE A 2 46.71 -81.36 -19.66
C PHE A 2 47.52 -81.20 -18.39
N ARG A 3 48.84 -81.35 -18.54
CA ARG A 3 49.83 -81.37 -17.47
C ARG A 3 50.09 -79.96 -16.97
N PHE A 4 49.95 -79.76 -15.67
CA PHE A 4 50.58 -78.67 -14.94
C PHE A 4 52.08 -78.96 -14.82
N ALA A 5 52.91 -77.95 -15.08
CA ALA A 5 54.29 -77.91 -14.64
C ALA A 5 54.55 -76.53 -14.03
N VAL A 6 54.67 -76.53 -12.71
CA VAL A 6 55.05 -75.43 -11.81
C VAL A 6 56.55 -75.20 -11.93
N TRP A 7 57.03 -73.95 -12.02
CA TRP A 7 58.40 -73.63 -11.53
C TRP A 7 58.47 -72.24 -10.89
N TRP A 8 58.56 -72.27 -9.55
CA TRP A 8 59.42 -71.51 -8.63
C TRP A 8 59.55 -69.98 -8.71
N MET A 9 59.22 -69.37 -7.56
CA MET A 9 59.44 -67.98 -7.18
C MET A 9 60.93 -67.65 -7.08
N GLY A 10 61.34 -66.59 -7.78
CA GLY A 10 62.58 -65.86 -7.52
C GLY A 10 62.23 -64.42 -7.18
N VAL A 11 62.37 -64.03 -5.91
CA VAL A 11 62.24 -62.63 -5.46
C VAL A 11 63.54 -61.91 -5.83
N TRP A 12 63.45 -60.98 -6.78
CA TRP A 12 64.51 -60.01 -7.07
C TRP A 12 64.18 -58.70 -6.36
N VAL A 13 64.93 -58.37 -5.31
CA VAL A 13 64.95 -57.04 -4.70
C VAL A 13 65.77 -56.12 -5.61
N GLY A 14 65.12 -55.58 -6.63
CA GLY A 14 65.69 -54.56 -7.51
C GLY A 14 65.49 -53.18 -6.91
N VAL A 15 66.59 -52.53 -6.52
CA VAL A 15 66.65 -51.11 -6.14
C VAL A 15 66.14 -50.27 -7.32
N CYS A 16 64.93 -49.72 -7.18
CA CYS A 16 64.35 -48.83 -8.17
C CYS A 16 64.98 -47.44 -7.99
N VAL A 17 66.01 -47.14 -8.77
CA VAL A 17 66.54 -45.78 -8.92
C VAL A 17 65.40 -44.91 -9.44
N CYS A 18 64.97 -43.94 -8.63
CA CYS A 18 64.03 -42.90 -9.03
C CYS A 18 64.67 -42.02 -10.11
N LEU A 19 64.58 -42.45 -11.37
CA LEU A 19 64.69 -41.52 -12.49
C LEU A 19 63.42 -40.67 -12.48
N SER A 20 63.59 -39.38 -12.23
CA SER A 20 62.54 -38.37 -12.25
C SER A 20 61.97 -38.25 -13.66
N TRP A 21 60.93 -39.01 -13.97
CA TRP A 21 60.06 -38.71 -15.11
C TRP A 21 59.22 -37.51 -14.72
N ALA A 22 59.62 -36.33 -15.20
CA ALA A 22 58.82 -35.12 -15.10
C ALA A 22 57.45 -35.37 -15.73
N VAL A 23 56.42 -35.46 -14.90
CA VAL A 23 55.02 -35.44 -15.33
C VAL A 23 54.75 -34.08 -15.97
N PRO A 24 54.15 -34.01 -17.18
CA PRO A 24 53.94 -32.76 -17.88
C PRO A 24 53.04 -31.80 -17.07
N PRO A 25 53.33 -30.48 -17.06
CA PRO A 25 52.69 -29.52 -16.15
C PRO A 25 51.36 -29.05 -16.75
N GLN A 26 50.35 -29.91 -16.76
CA GLN A 26 49.04 -29.52 -17.28
C GLN A 26 47.92 -30.06 -16.42
N HIS A 27 47.89 -29.61 -15.17
CA HIS A 27 46.69 -29.51 -14.32
C HIS A 27 46.85 -28.46 -13.21
N ARG A 28 47.42 -27.28 -13.53
CA ARG A 28 47.41 -26.10 -12.64
C ARG A 28 46.54 -24.94 -13.16
N GLY A 29 45.73 -25.18 -14.18
CA GLY A 29 44.82 -24.16 -14.73
C GLY A 29 43.70 -23.77 -13.75
N TRP A 30 43.08 -24.76 -13.10
CA TRP A 30 41.95 -24.50 -12.20
C TRP A 30 42.37 -23.98 -10.83
N LEU A 31 43.57 -24.32 -10.33
CA LEU A 31 44.08 -23.82 -9.04
C LEU A 31 44.52 -22.34 -9.12
N ARG A 32 45.03 -21.86 -10.28
CA ARG A 32 45.33 -20.42 -10.47
C ARG A 32 44.07 -19.55 -10.58
N LEU A 33 42.96 -20.12 -11.02
CA LEU A 33 41.67 -19.43 -11.07
C LEU A 33 41.04 -19.20 -9.69
N TRP A 34 41.57 -19.83 -8.64
CA TRP A 34 41.03 -19.72 -7.27
C TRP A 34 41.86 -18.76 -6.40
N GLU A 35 43.10 -18.46 -6.78
CA GLU A 35 44.02 -17.60 -6.00
C GLU A 35 44.03 -16.12 -6.47
N GLU A 36 43.63 -15.84 -7.72
CA GLU A 36 43.73 -14.49 -8.30
C GLU A 36 42.41 -13.69 -8.32
N GLY A 37 41.31 -14.25 -7.80
CA GLY A 37 39.97 -13.63 -7.86
C GLY A 37 39.31 -13.26 -6.53
N GLU A 38 39.94 -13.54 -5.38
CA GLU A 38 39.25 -13.51 -4.08
C GLU A 38 39.68 -12.43 -3.10
N SER A 39 40.84 -11.80 -3.27
CA SER A 39 41.30 -10.76 -2.35
C SER A 39 41.31 -9.39 -3.01
N CYS A 40 40.54 -8.47 -2.46
CA CYS A 40 40.65 -7.05 -2.78
C CYS A 40 42.05 -6.53 -2.40
N GLY A 41 42.72 -5.85 -3.33
CA GLY A 41 43.99 -5.15 -3.07
C GLY A 41 43.80 -3.86 -2.27
N GLU A 42 44.89 -3.11 -2.07
CA GLU A 42 44.81 -1.77 -1.46
C GLU A 42 43.93 -0.84 -2.29
N CYS A 43 43.09 -0.06 -1.60
CA CYS A 43 42.15 0.85 -2.25
C CYS A 43 42.86 2.09 -2.80
N ASP A 44 42.97 2.19 -4.12
CA ASP A 44 43.39 3.41 -4.82
C ASP A 44 42.17 4.21 -5.32
N ARG A 45 41.78 5.22 -4.54
CA ARG A 45 40.62 6.07 -4.85
C ARG A 45 40.78 6.91 -6.12
N SER A 46 42.01 7.12 -6.59
CA SER A 46 42.24 7.92 -7.80
C SER A 46 41.74 7.25 -9.07
N ARG A 47 41.55 5.92 -9.03
CA ARG A 47 41.06 5.10 -10.14
C ARG A 47 39.54 4.92 -10.12
N CYS A 48 38.86 5.45 -9.11
CA CYS A 48 37.42 5.30 -8.99
C CYS A 48 36.69 6.17 -10.02
N PRO A 49 35.60 5.67 -10.63
CA PRO A 49 34.78 6.47 -11.52
C PRO A 49 34.12 7.62 -10.77
N VAL A 50 33.88 8.72 -11.47
CA VAL A 50 33.15 9.87 -10.90
C VAL A 50 31.69 9.49 -10.72
N VAL A 51 31.15 9.73 -9.52
CA VAL A 51 29.75 9.45 -9.22
C VAL A 51 28.88 10.63 -9.64
N PRO A 52 27.74 10.40 -10.33
CA PRO A 52 26.78 11.45 -10.66
C PRO A 52 26.26 12.17 -9.41
N SER A 53 25.93 13.46 -9.54
CA SER A 53 25.23 14.21 -8.51
C SER A 53 23.79 13.70 -8.36
N GLY A 54 23.36 13.39 -7.13
CA GLY A 54 22.00 12.97 -6.82
C GLY A 54 21.76 11.46 -6.99
N CYS A 55 22.29 10.65 -6.06
CA CYS A 55 21.99 9.22 -6.00
C CYS A 55 20.69 8.98 -5.20
N PRO A 56 19.57 8.55 -5.82
CA PRO A 56 18.27 8.50 -5.16
C PRO A 56 18.22 7.53 -3.97
N ALA A 57 19.02 6.46 -4.02
CA ALA A 57 19.14 5.49 -2.93
C ALA A 57 20.41 5.68 -2.08
N GLY A 58 21.10 6.81 -2.23
CA GLY A 58 22.39 7.05 -1.59
C GLY A 58 23.56 6.36 -2.30
N LEU A 59 24.74 6.47 -1.68
CA LEU A 59 26.00 5.94 -2.18
C LEU A 59 26.27 4.56 -1.56
N VAL A 60 26.72 3.63 -2.38
CA VAL A 60 27.19 2.31 -1.96
C VAL A 60 28.62 2.13 -2.39
N ARG A 61 29.36 1.29 -1.67
CA ARG A 61 30.73 0.92 -2.06
C ARG A 61 30.75 -0.38 -2.85
N ASP A 62 31.75 -0.49 -3.73
CA ASP A 62 32.07 -1.69 -4.51
C ASP A 62 32.36 -2.95 -3.64
N ARG A 63 32.68 -4.09 -4.28
CA ARG A 63 33.06 -5.32 -3.57
C ARG A 63 34.15 -5.14 -2.53
N CYS A 64 35.11 -4.29 -2.85
CA CYS A 64 36.30 -4.03 -2.06
C CYS A 64 36.13 -2.93 -1.01
N GLY A 65 34.98 -2.25 -0.98
CA GLY A 65 34.76 -1.12 -0.09
C GLY A 65 35.57 0.12 -0.47
N CYS A 66 36.04 0.20 -1.72
CA CYS A 66 36.93 1.25 -2.20
C CYS A 66 36.18 2.38 -2.92
N CYS A 67 35.63 2.08 -4.10
CA CYS A 67 34.94 3.05 -4.94
C CYS A 67 33.47 3.21 -4.55
N GLU A 68 32.97 4.43 -4.69
CA GLU A 68 31.57 4.78 -4.46
C GLU A 68 30.79 4.74 -5.76
N HIS A 69 29.54 4.29 -5.69
CA HIS A 69 28.60 4.19 -6.79
C HIS A 69 27.20 4.54 -6.27
N CYS A 70 26.30 5.00 -7.14
CA CYS A 70 24.90 5.11 -6.74
C CYS A 70 24.34 3.72 -6.46
N GLY A 71 23.69 3.56 -5.31
CA GLY A 71 22.98 2.33 -4.98
C GLY A 71 21.68 2.18 -5.76
N ASN A 72 21.25 0.93 -5.95
CA ASN A 72 19.97 0.62 -6.56
C ASN A 72 18.81 1.00 -5.62
N ALA A 73 17.81 1.66 -6.16
CA ALA A 73 16.60 2.12 -5.49
C ALA A 73 15.57 1.00 -5.27
N GLU A 74 14.53 1.29 -4.48
CA GLU A 74 13.48 0.31 -4.19
C GLU A 74 12.83 -0.22 -5.49
N GLY A 75 12.74 -1.54 -5.63
CA GLY A 75 12.18 -2.21 -6.79
C GLY A 75 13.17 -2.48 -7.93
N GLN A 76 14.35 -1.88 -7.95
CA GLN A 76 15.40 -2.20 -8.93
C GLN A 76 16.03 -3.57 -8.64
N TRP A 77 16.58 -4.20 -9.68
CA TRP A 77 17.32 -5.45 -9.56
C TRP A 77 18.60 -5.27 -8.74
N CYS A 78 19.09 -6.36 -8.15
CA CYS A 78 20.29 -6.34 -7.33
C CYS A 78 20.93 -7.70 -7.25
N ASP A 79 22.24 -7.72 -6.98
CA ASP A 79 22.97 -8.96 -6.74
C ASP A 79 22.81 -9.39 -5.28
N LEU A 80 22.42 -10.64 -5.05
CA LEU A 80 22.23 -11.19 -3.69
C LEU A 80 23.55 -11.47 -2.99
N ASP A 81 24.50 -12.01 -3.75
CA ASP A 81 25.82 -12.33 -3.28
C ASP A 81 26.78 -11.20 -3.66
N ARG A 82 27.71 -10.88 -2.76
CA ARG A 82 28.76 -9.87 -3.01
C ARG A 82 29.80 -10.31 -4.06
N SER A 83 29.64 -11.50 -4.63
CA SER A 83 30.54 -12.08 -5.63
C SER A 83 30.13 -11.73 -7.06
N GLN A 84 28.88 -11.32 -7.29
CA GLN A 84 28.38 -10.92 -8.60
C GLN A 84 28.17 -9.40 -8.61
N GLU A 85 28.57 -8.73 -9.70
CA GLU A 85 28.47 -7.27 -9.88
C GLU A 85 27.63 -6.90 -11.11
N PHE A 86 26.71 -7.78 -11.53
CA PHE A 86 25.95 -7.56 -12.76
C PHE A 86 24.89 -6.48 -12.61
N TYR A 87 24.10 -6.53 -11.53
CA TYR A 87 23.05 -5.54 -11.27
C TYR A 87 23.48 -4.48 -10.26
N GLY A 88 24.47 -4.77 -9.42
CA GLY A 88 24.95 -3.89 -8.37
C GLY A 88 24.20 -4.05 -7.05
N ARG A 89 24.51 -3.16 -6.11
CA ARG A 89 24.06 -3.23 -4.71
C ARG A 89 22.91 -2.28 -4.44
N CYS A 90 22.01 -2.69 -3.55
CA CYS A 90 20.97 -1.82 -3.04
C CYS A 90 21.53 -0.68 -2.18
N GLY A 91 20.90 0.49 -2.31
CA GLY A 91 21.24 1.68 -1.54
C GLY A 91 20.96 1.62 -0.04
N ASP A 92 21.11 2.76 0.61
CA ASP A 92 21.04 2.90 2.05
C ASP A 92 19.65 2.57 2.62
N GLY A 93 19.62 1.63 3.55
CA GLY A 93 18.37 1.17 4.16
C GLY A 93 17.58 0.20 3.28
N LEU A 94 18.11 -0.23 2.13
CA LEU A 94 17.53 -1.28 1.30
C LEU A 94 18.26 -2.61 1.54
N ARG A 95 17.60 -3.73 1.22
CA ARG A 95 18.19 -5.07 1.17
C ARG A 95 17.81 -5.75 -0.14
N CYS A 96 18.72 -6.55 -0.69
CA CYS A 96 18.43 -7.37 -1.86
C CYS A 96 17.66 -8.63 -1.45
N GLN A 97 16.51 -8.90 -2.07
CA GLN A 97 15.67 -10.03 -1.69
C GLN A 97 14.94 -10.63 -2.91
N ARG A 98 14.95 -11.97 -3.03
CA ARG A 98 14.04 -12.69 -3.94
C ARG A 98 12.62 -12.66 -3.36
N ARG A 99 11.64 -12.11 -4.08
CA ARG A 99 10.23 -12.19 -3.66
C ARG A 99 9.67 -13.54 -4.10
N PRO A 100 9.02 -14.33 -3.22
CA PRO A 100 8.45 -15.60 -3.62
C PRO A 100 7.36 -15.38 -4.68
N SER A 101 7.52 -16.03 -5.83
CA SER A 101 6.51 -16.03 -6.89
C SER A 101 5.22 -16.66 -6.35
N ARG A 102 4.11 -15.91 -6.37
CA ARG A 102 2.77 -16.47 -6.11
C ARG A 102 2.24 -17.29 -7.29
N ALA A 103 2.97 -17.32 -8.41
CA ALA A 103 2.61 -18.07 -9.60
C ALA A 103 2.91 -19.57 -9.39
N ARG A 104 1.86 -20.38 -9.23
CA ARG A 104 1.91 -21.82 -9.47
C ARG A 104 1.94 -22.04 -10.98
N GLY A 105 3.11 -21.99 -11.59
CA GLY A 105 3.25 -22.32 -13.01
C GLY A 105 4.52 -21.76 -13.63
N LEU A 106 5.34 -22.67 -14.17
CA LEU A 106 6.67 -22.49 -14.77
C LEU A 106 7.73 -21.95 -13.79
N GLY A 107 8.68 -22.83 -13.44
CA GLY A 107 9.78 -22.63 -12.49
C GLY A 107 10.85 -21.62 -12.90
N ALA A 108 10.46 -20.42 -13.32
CA ALA A 108 11.37 -19.28 -13.34
C ALA A 108 11.57 -18.78 -11.91
N GLU A 109 12.79 -18.90 -11.40
CA GLU A 109 13.14 -18.37 -10.10
C GLU A 109 13.07 -16.83 -10.13
N PRO A 110 12.36 -16.19 -9.20
CA PRO A 110 12.13 -14.75 -9.26
C PRO A 110 13.42 -13.97 -9.08
N GLU A 111 13.64 -13.01 -9.97
CA GLU A 111 14.81 -12.13 -9.91
C GLU A 111 14.82 -11.32 -8.60
N PRO A 112 15.98 -11.21 -7.94
CA PRO A 112 16.11 -10.42 -6.73
C PRO A 112 15.95 -8.91 -7.00
N ARG A 113 15.29 -8.23 -6.04
CA ARG A 113 15.07 -6.78 -6.09
C ARG A 113 15.36 -6.12 -4.75
N CYS A 114 15.71 -4.84 -4.79
CA CYS A 114 15.90 -4.03 -3.61
C CYS A 114 14.56 -3.75 -2.93
N VAL A 115 14.49 -4.04 -1.63
CA VAL A 115 13.32 -3.80 -0.79
C VAL A 115 13.71 -2.99 0.43
N CYS A 116 12.85 -2.05 0.84
CA CYS A 116 13.15 -1.24 2.03
C CYS A 116 13.24 -2.11 3.30
N LYS A 117 14.25 -1.81 4.13
CA LYS A 117 14.40 -2.41 5.46
C LYS A 117 13.34 -1.88 6.41
N SER A 118 13.06 -0.58 6.32
CA SER A 118 11.97 0.05 7.08
C SER A 118 10.61 -0.45 6.60
N ARG A 119 9.69 -0.65 7.54
CA ARG A 119 8.33 -1.12 7.28
C ARG A 119 7.33 -0.06 7.71
N GLY A 120 6.30 0.13 6.89
CA GLY A 120 5.21 1.05 7.19
C GLY A 120 5.51 2.48 6.76
N VAL A 121 4.44 3.29 6.77
CA VAL A 121 4.46 4.69 6.34
C VAL A 121 5.19 5.59 7.35
N VAL A 122 5.74 6.70 6.87
CA VAL A 122 6.44 7.69 7.69
C VAL A 122 5.98 9.10 7.36
N CYS A 123 6.01 10.00 8.35
CA CYS A 123 5.71 11.41 8.14
C CYS A 123 7.00 12.17 7.82
N GLY A 124 7.01 12.87 6.68
CA GLY A 124 8.10 13.74 6.28
C GLY A 124 8.04 15.11 6.94
N SER A 125 9.17 15.81 6.93
CA SER A 125 9.31 17.21 7.36
C SER A 125 8.53 18.20 6.48
N ASP A 126 8.09 17.77 5.31
CA ASP A 126 7.24 18.48 4.36
C ASP A 126 5.74 18.29 4.63
N GLY A 127 5.36 17.52 5.67
CA GLY A 127 3.97 17.21 6.00
C GLY A 127 3.35 16.12 5.12
N TRP A 128 4.13 15.48 4.23
CA TRP A 128 3.66 14.40 3.39
C TRP A 128 3.91 13.04 4.02
N THR A 129 2.95 12.13 3.81
CA THR A 129 3.09 10.73 4.25
C THR A 129 3.74 9.91 3.15
N TYR A 130 4.93 9.37 3.45
CA TYR A 130 5.66 8.50 2.53
C TYR A 130 5.37 7.03 2.81
N PRO A 131 5.32 6.15 1.78
CA PRO A 131 5.04 4.72 1.96
C PRO A 131 6.03 3.99 2.88
N ASN A 132 7.29 4.44 2.89
CA ASN A 132 8.36 3.98 3.77
C ASN A 132 9.52 5.00 3.78
N LEU A 133 10.50 4.77 4.67
CA LEU A 133 11.66 5.65 4.81
C LEU A 133 12.56 5.71 3.57
N CYS A 134 12.66 4.63 2.80
CA CYS A 134 13.50 4.60 1.59
C CYS A 134 12.92 5.53 0.51
N GLN A 135 11.59 5.57 0.36
CA GLN A 135 10.93 6.49 -0.57
C GLN A 135 11.00 7.95 -0.11
N LEU A 136 10.98 8.23 1.20
CA LEU A 136 11.24 9.56 1.73
C LEU A 136 12.65 10.05 1.33
N ARG A 137 13.67 9.20 1.51
CA ARG A 137 15.05 9.51 1.11
C ARG A 137 15.20 9.69 -0.39
N GLU A 138 14.52 8.84 -1.17
CA GLU A 138 14.50 8.95 -2.62
C GLU A 138 13.89 10.28 -3.09
N ALA A 139 12.78 10.70 -2.47
CA ALA A 139 12.17 11.99 -2.73
C ALA A 139 13.10 13.14 -2.33
N SER A 140 13.76 13.05 -1.16
CA SER A 140 14.76 14.02 -0.68
C SER A 140 15.87 14.23 -1.72
N SER A 141 16.42 13.13 -2.24
CA SER A 141 17.49 13.19 -3.25
C SER A 141 17.00 13.72 -4.59
N LYS A 142 15.81 13.31 -5.06
CA LYS A 142 15.26 13.76 -6.35
C LYS A 142 14.89 15.24 -6.36
N LEU A 143 14.42 15.75 -5.22
CA LEU A 143 14.05 17.14 -5.04
C LEU A 143 15.23 18.02 -4.60
N GLU A 144 16.42 17.44 -4.44
CA GLU A 144 17.63 18.11 -3.94
C GLU A 144 17.38 18.93 -2.66
N THR A 145 16.53 18.40 -1.77
CA THR A 145 16.10 19.06 -0.54
C THR A 145 16.29 18.14 0.66
N MET A 146 16.43 18.71 1.86
CA MET A 146 16.66 17.95 3.08
C MET A 146 15.32 17.51 3.70
N LEU A 147 14.80 16.36 3.27
CA LEU A 147 13.65 15.73 3.92
C LEU A 147 14.12 14.76 4.99
N TYR A 148 13.52 14.85 6.16
CA TYR A 148 13.76 13.90 7.25
C TYR A 148 12.45 13.43 7.84
N GLN A 149 12.51 12.28 8.50
CA GLN A 149 11.35 11.72 9.19
C GLN A 149 11.08 12.52 10.47
N THR A 150 9.87 13.06 10.60
CA THR A 150 9.42 13.77 11.81
C THR A 150 8.76 12.82 12.81
N ALA A 151 8.01 11.83 12.33
CA ALA A 151 7.31 10.85 13.16
C ALA A 151 7.20 9.48 12.46
N PRO A 152 7.07 8.36 13.22
CA PRO A 152 6.63 7.09 12.68
C PRO A 152 5.13 7.12 12.37
N GLY A 153 4.69 6.47 11.30
CA GLY A 153 3.29 6.50 10.87
C GLY A 153 2.99 7.64 9.89
N PRO A 154 1.72 7.82 9.51
CA PRO A 154 1.33 8.88 8.60
C PRO A 154 1.42 10.24 9.28
N CYS A 155 1.49 11.31 8.50
CA CYS A 155 1.33 12.65 9.03
C CYS A 155 -0.08 12.84 9.57
N SER A 156 -0.16 13.58 10.68
CA SER A 156 -1.46 13.91 11.27
C SER A 156 -2.30 14.72 10.29
N ALA A 157 -3.52 14.27 10.06
CA ALA A 157 -4.45 14.88 9.12
C ALA A 157 -5.88 14.89 9.68
N ALA A 158 -6.62 15.96 9.37
CA ALA A 158 -8.05 16.03 9.65
C ALA A 158 -8.82 14.92 8.92
N PRO A 159 -10.02 14.53 9.39
CA PRO A 159 -10.76 13.44 8.79
C PRO A 159 -11.09 13.74 7.33
N ARG A 160 -10.88 12.76 6.45
CA ARG A 160 -11.21 12.83 5.02
C ARG A 160 -12.14 11.69 4.66
N ILE A 161 -13.37 12.02 4.26
CA ILE A 161 -14.37 11.02 3.90
C ILE A 161 -13.96 10.37 2.57
N ILE A 162 -13.87 9.04 2.58
CA ILE A 162 -13.54 8.22 1.40
C ILE A 162 -14.83 7.68 0.76
N ARG A 163 -15.85 7.39 1.58
CA ARG A 163 -17.15 6.93 1.10
C ARG A 163 -18.26 7.62 1.87
N ASP A 164 -19.10 8.34 1.13
CA ASP A 164 -20.32 8.95 1.63
C ASP A 164 -21.45 7.93 1.76
N PRO A 165 -22.38 8.14 2.72
CA PRO A 165 -23.62 7.38 2.75
C PRO A 165 -24.48 7.73 1.54
N LYS A 166 -25.22 6.74 1.04
CA LYS A 166 -26.05 6.89 -0.16
C LYS A 166 -27.51 7.13 0.23
N ASN A 167 -28.17 8.01 -0.51
CA ASN A 167 -29.62 8.19 -0.40
C ASN A 167 -30.35 6.86 -0.63
N SER A 168 -31.43 6.65 0.12
CA SER A 168 -32.23 5.43 0.05
C SER A 168 -33.72 5.75 0.04
N LYS A 169 -34.48 4.97 -0.73
CA LYS A 169 -35.93 5.01 -0.78
C LYS A 169 -36.45 3.60 -0.59
N ASN A 170 -37.24 3.37 0.44
CA ASN A 170 -37.74 2.04 0.74
C ASN A 170 -39.15 2.08 1.36
N TYR A 171 -39.76 0.92 1.54
CA TYR A 171 -41.10 0.81 2.11
C TYR A 171 -41.07 0.58 3.62
N THR A 172 -42.17 0.93 4.29
CA THR A 172 -42.40 0.62 5.71
C THR A 172 -42.22 -0.87 5.99
N GLY A 173 -41.58 -1.20 7.12
CA GLY A 173 -41.31 -2.57 7.53
C GLY A 173 -40.03 -3.20 6.94
N HIS A 174 -39.39 -2.57 5.95
CA HIS A 174 -38.09 -3.03 5.46
C HIS A 174 -36.94 -2.56 6.36
N ASP A 175 -35.79 -3.24 6.22
CA ASP A 175 -34.55 -2.87 6.90
C ASP A 175 -33.63 -2.11 5.93
N ILE A 176 -32.84 -1.18 6.47
CA ILE A 176 -31.85 -0.43 5.69
C ILE A 176 -30.53 -0.29 6.44
N VAL A 177 -29.47 -0.01 5.68
CA VAL A 177 -28.13 0.30 6.22
C VAL A 177 -27.53 1.47 5.45
N PHE A 178 -27.12 2.52 6.16
CA PHE A 178 -26.22 3.55 5.65
C PHE A 178 -24.78 3.21 6.02
N GLY A 179 -23.85 3.35 5.07
CA GLY A 179 -22.43 3.12 5.30
C GLY A 179 -21.62 4.39 5.03
N CYS A 180 -20.66 4.70 5.89
CA CYS A 180 -19.80 5.87 5.76
C CYS A 180 -18.36 5.46 6.12
N GLU A 181 -17.35 5.90 5.34
CA GLU A 181 -15.94 5.53 5.53
C GLU A 181 -15.04 6.77 5.51
N VAL A 182 -14.14 6.87 6.48
CA VAL A 182 -13.24 8.02 6.66
C VAL A 182 -11.79 7.56 6.83
N MET A 183 -10.85 8.38 6.38
CA MET A 183 -9.43 8.28 6.67
C MET A 183 -9.00 9.44 7.56
N ALA A 184 -8.32 9.17 8.66
CA ALA A 184 -7.72 10.21 9.49
C ALA A 184 -6.56 9.66 10.32
N TYR A 185 -5.63 10.53 10.69
CA TYR A 185 -4.62 10.21 11.70
C TYR A 185 -4.44 11.40 12.65
N PRO A 186 -4.63 11.25 13.96
CA PRO A 186 -5.15 10.06 14.66
C PRO A 186 -6.58 9.66 14.21
N LEU A 187 -6.97 8.43 14.53
CA LEU A 187 -8.32 7.92 14.22
C LEU A 187 -9.39 8.82 14.86
N PRO A 188 -10.49 9.13 14.16
CA PRO A 188 -11.48 10.06 14.65
C PRO A 188 -12.51 9.37 15.56
N ASN A 189 -13.13 10.16 16.42
CA ASN A 189 -14.41 9.80 17.04
C ASN A 189 -15.50 9.83 15.97
N VAL A 190 -16.40 8.85 16.01
CA VAL A 190 -17.45 8.66 14.99
C VAL A 190 -18.82 8.77 15.65
N GLY A 191 -19.71 9.55 15.05
CA GLY A 191 -21.10 9.68 15.49
C GLY A 191 -22.06 9.71 14.32
N TRP A 192 -23.31 9.33 14.59
CA TRP A 192 -24.44 9.50 13.67
C TRP A 192 -25.50 10.36 14.33
N LYS A 193 -26.14 11.25 13.56
CA LYS A 193 -27.31 11.99 14.01
C LYS A 193 -28.33 12.13 12.90
N LYS A 194 -29.61 12.29 13.28
CA LYS A 194 -30.63 12.78 12.35
C LYS A 194 -30.53 14.32 12.31
N LYS A 195 -30.67 14.95 11.14
CA LYS A 195 -30.43 16.39 10.95
C LYS A 195 -31.23 17.27 11.92
N ASP A 196 -32.47 16.86 12.23
CA ASP A 196 -33.40 17.62 13.07
C ASP A 196 -33.38 17.18 14.55
N SER A 197 -32.34 16.45 14.98
CA SER A 197 -32.15 16.00 16.35
C SER A 197 -30.77 16.39 16.87
N ASP A 198 -30.73 16.89 18.11
CA ASP A 198 -29.48 17.19 18.82
C ASP A 198 -28.84 15.94 19.46
N HIS A 199 -29.54 14.81 19.46
CA HIS A 199 -29.07 13.56 20.05
C HIS A 199 -28.35 12.68 19.02
N PHE A 200 -27.24 12.07 19.44
CA PHE A 200 -26.55 11.05 18.65
C PHE A 200 -27.32 9.72 18.67
N LEU A 201 -27.32 9.03 17.53
CA LEU A 201 -27.86 7.70 17.35
C LEU A 201 -26.89 6.63 17.93
N PRO A 202 -27.40 5.48 18.41
CA PRO A 202 -28.80 5.03 18.36
C PRO A 202 -29.74 5.67 19.39
N GLY A 203 -29.21 6.39 20.39
CA GLY A 203 -30.01 6.92 21.50
C GLY A 203 -30.70 5.78 22.26
N ASP A 204 -31.98 5.99 22.60
CA ASP A 204 -32.84 5.00 23.29
C ASP A 204 -33.75 4.21 22.34
N ASP A 205 -33.57 4.32 21.01
CA ASP A 205 -34.47 3.65 20.07
C ASP A 205 -34.01 2.21 19.75
N PRO A 206 -34.78 1.18 20.16
CA PRO A 206 -34.35 -0.22 20.01
C PRO A 206 -34.29 -0.72 18.56
N HIS A 207 -34.92 -0.03 17.60
CA HIS A 207 -34.87 -0.46 16.19
C HIS A 207 -33.70 0.16 15.39
N ILE A 208 -32.90 1.04 16.01
CA ILE A 208 -31.71 1.65 15.40
C ILE A 208 -30.46 1.06 16.03
N SER A 209 -29.46 0.73 15.21
CA SER A 209 -28.14 0.34 15.69
C SER A 209 -27.02 1.00 14.89
N VAL A 210 -25.92 1.33 15.58
CA VAL A 210 -24.72 1.90 14.97
C VAL A 210 -23.55 0.97 15.23
N GLN A 211 -22.81 0.65 14.18
CA GLN A 211 -21.57 -0.11 14.26
C GLN A 211 -20.40 0.72 13.73
N VAL A 212 -19.27 0.64 14.42
CA VAL A 212 -18.01 1.27 14.01
C VAL A 212 -16.91 0.22 14.06
N ARG A 213 -16.16 0.06 12.97
CA ARG A 213 -15.05 -0.89 12.85
C ARG A 213 -13.87 -0.21 12.17
N GLY A 214 -12.66 -0.75 12.39
CA GLY A 214 -11.52 -0.42 11.54
C GLY A 214 -11.85 -0.73 10.07
N GLY A 215 -11.51 0.21 9.19
CA GLY A 215 -11.77 0.06 7.76
C GLY A 215 -10.82 -0.93 7.09
N PRO A 216 -11.01 -1.19 5.78
CA PRO A 216 -10.21 -2.16 5.03
C PRO A 216 -8.74 -1.74 4.85
N GLN A 217 -8.43 -0.46 5.03
CA GLN A 217 -7.10 0.11 4.90
C GLN A 217 -6.60 0.60 6.27
N ARG A 218 -5.27 0.77 6.40
CA ARG A 218 -4.73 1.35 7.64
C ARG A 218 -5.22 2.79 7.80
N TYR A 219 -5.50 3.17 9.04
CA TYR A 219 -5.94 4.53 9.39
C TYR A 219 -7.29 4.91 8.75
N THR A 220 -8.09 3.93 8.34
CA THR A 220 -9.48 4.13 7.94
C THR A 220 -10.43 3.54 8.96
N VAL A 221 -11.62 4.13 9.05
CA VAL A 221 -12.72 3.69 9.91
C VAL A 221 -13.98 3.62 9.06
N SER A 222 -14.70 2.51 9.19
CA SER A 222 -15.98 2.29 8.53
C SER A 222 -17.08 2.25 9.59
N THR A 223 -18.18 2.94 9.34
CA THR A 223 -19.35 2.95 10.21
C THR A 223 -20.63 2.65 9.43
N TRP A 224 -21.54 1.95 10.11
CA TRP A 224 -22.84 1.58 9.57
C TRP A 224 -23.94 1.99 10.54
N LEU A 225 -24.95 2.69 10.02
CA LEU A 225 -26.20 2.97 10.70
C LEU A 225 -27.27 2.05 10.12
N GLN A 226 -27.83 1.18 10.96
CA GLN A 226 -28.86 0.22 10.57
C GLN A 226 -30.18 0.61 11.24
N ILE A 227 -31.26 0.60 10.46
CA ILE A 227 -32.62 0.86 10.92
C ILE A 227 -33.47 -0.34 10.54
N HIS A 228 -34.07 -0.98 11.53
CA HIS A 228 -34.92 -2.15 11.37
C HIS A 228 -36.40 -1.76 11.32
N GLY A 229 -37.16 -2.41 10.44
CA GLY A 229 -38.60 -2.24 10.36
C GLY A 229 -39.01 -0.77 10.18
N LEU A 230 -38.63 -0.18 9.03
CA LEU A 230 -38.82 1.24 8.76
C LEU A 230 -40.23 1.75 9.10
N ARG A 231 -40.27 2.85 9.83
CA ARG A 231 -41.46 3.63 10.19
C ARG A 231 -41.52 4.90 9.36
N GLN A 232 -42.71 5.46 9.18
CA GLN A 232 -42.85 6.74 8.47
C GLN A 232 -42.07 7.89 9.16
N SER A 233 -41.94 7.82 10.49
CA SER A 233 -41.14 8.74 11.32
C SER A 233 -39.64 8.69 11.03
N ASP A 234 -39.13 7.61 10.43
CA ASP A 234 -37.70 7.43 10.16
C ASP A 234 -37.26 8.25 8.95
N ALA A 235 -38.20 8.68 8.10
CA ALA A 235 -37.89 9.55 6.97
C ALA A 235 -37.14 10.81 7.43
N GLY A 236 -36.13 11.21 6.67
CA GLY A 236 -35.30 12.38 7.00
C GLY A 236 -33.85 12.24 6.53
N ILE A 237 -33.00 13.15 7.00
CA ILE A 237 -31.58 13.21 6.64
C ILE A 237 -30.75 12.67 7.80
N TYR A 238 -29.90 11.68 7.51
CA TYR A 238 -28.95 11.10 8.45
C TYR A 238 -27.54 11.58 8.13
N ILE A 239 -26.78 11.92 9.17
CA ILE A 239 -25.45 12.53 9.05
C ILE A 239 -24.45 11.67 9.82
N CYS A 240 -23.40 11.20 9.14
CA CYS A 240 -22.19 10.67 9.79
C CYS A 240 -21.25 11.83 10.09
N ILE A 241 -20.69 11.87 11.29
CA ILE A 241 -19.78 12.91 11.78
C ILE A 241 -18.50 12.25 12.26
N PHE A 242 -17.37 12.81 11.86
CA PHE A 242 -16.04 12.36 12.21
C PHE A 242 -15.23 13.52 12.79
N HIS A 243 -14.73 13.36 14.00
CA HIS A 243 -14.00 14.40 14.72
C HIS A 243 -12.64 13.89 15.19
N ASN A 244 -11.57 14.63 14.91
CA ASN A 244 -10.27 14.44 15.55
C ASN A 244 -9.65 15.80 15.95
N ALA A 245 -8.49 15.76 16.60
CA ALA A 245 -7.80 16.96 17.09
C ALA A 245 -7.46 18.02 16.00
N LEU A 246 -7.52 17.65 14.71
CA LEU A 246 -7.24 18.53 13.59
C LEU A 246 -8.51 19.04 12.89
N GLY A 247 -9.68 18.54 13.25
CA GLY A 247 -10.96 19.05 12.75
C GLY A 247 -12.07 18.02 12.66
N GLU A 248 -13.16 18.45 12.07
CA GLU A 248 -14.38 17.67 11.88
C GLU A 248 -14.79 17.63 10.41
N LYS A 249 -15.31 16.48 9.97
CA LYS A 249 -16.00 16.33 8.69
C LYS A 249 -17.26 15.51 8.86
N SER A 250 -18.26 15.81 8.03
CA SER A 250 -19.53 15.10 8.01
C SER A 250 -20.02 14.86 6.59
N ALA A 251 -20.75 13.77 6.40
CA ALA A 251 -21.50 13.48 5.17
C ALA A 251 -22.91 13.04 5.51
N SER A 252 -23.85 13.19 4.57
CA SER A 252 -25.26 12.96 4.81
C SER A 252 -25.93 12.16 3.71
N ALA A 253 -27.01 11.47 4.08
CA ALA A 253 -27.87 10.74 3.17
C ALA A 253 -29.35 10.95 3.53
N HIS A 254 -30.19 11.05 2.51
CA HIS A 254 -31.62 11.19 2.63
C HIS A 254 -32.33 9.82 2.61
N LEU A 255 -33.25 9.62 3.55
CA LEU A 255 -34.13 8.47 3.63
C LEU A 255 -35.58 8.85 3.29
N SER A 256 -36.12 8.24 2.24
CA SER A 256 -37.54 8.30 1.92
C SER A 256 -38.23 6.98 2.28
N VAL A 257 -39.29 7.06 3.09
CA VAL A 257 -40.10 5.89 3.48
C VAL A 257 -41.47 5.97 2.81
N ILE A 258 -41.85 4.93 2.08
CA ILE A 258 -43.14 4.79 1.40
C ILE A 258 -44.04 3.87 2.23
N SER A 259 -45.24 4.32 2.59
CA SER A 259 -46.23 3.47 3.28
C SER A 259 -46.70 2.33 2.38
N ASN A 260 -46.72 1.11 2.92
CA ASN A 260 -47.33 -0.05 2.25
C ASN A 260 -48.86 0.00 2.20
N GLU A 261 -49.52 0.86 2.97
CA GLU A 261 -50.98 0.99 2.96
C GLU A 261 -51.52 1.51 1.62
N ILE A 262 -50.70 2.26 0.86
CA ILE A 262 -51.05 2.77 -0.47
C ILE A 262 -51.15 1.64 -1.51
N ARG A 263 -50.53 0.46 -1.26
CA ARG A 263 -50.63 -0.73 -2.14
C ARG A 263 -51.90 -1.54 -1.92
N ASN A 264 -52.61 -1.34 -0.81
CA ASN A 264 -53.82 -2.09 -0.45
C ASN A 264 -55.12 -1.32 -0.75
N ILE A 265 -55.06 -0.19 -1.47
CA ILE A 265 -56.27 0.42 -2.02
C ILE A 265 -56.78 -0.51 -3.14
N PRO A 266 -57.94 -1.16 -2.99
CA PRO A 266 -58.55 -1.87 -4.10
C PRO A 266 -58.79 -0.85 -5.22
N ASN A 267 -58.41 -1.18 -6.45
CA ASN A 267 -58.81 -0.41 -7.63
C ASN A 267 -60.35 -0.30 -7.66
N GLY A 268 -60.92 0.78 -7.09
CA GLY A 268 -62.37 0.88 -6.94
C GLY A 268 -62.95 1.97 -6.03
N LEU A 269 -62.16 2.73 -5.27
CA LEU A 269 -62.65 3.98 -4.65
C LEU A 269 -61.68 5.12 -4.91
N TYR A 270 -61.65 5.58 -6.16
CA TYR A 270 -61.37 6.98 -6.44
C TYR A 270 -62.71 7.70 -6.22
N ASP A 271 -62.86 8.38 -5.09
CA ASP A 271 -63.93 9.37 -4.96
C ASP A 271 -63.43 10.63 -5.67
N SER A 272 -64.03 10.94 -6.82
CA SER A 272 -63.65 12.08 -7.66
C SER A 272 -64.05 13.44 -7.09
N ASP A 273 -64.63 13.48 -5.88
CA ASP A 273 -65.40 14.64 -5.44
C ASP A 273 -64.72 15.49 -4.33
N LEU A 274 -63.41 15.34 -4.08
CA LEU A 274 -62.72 16.08 -3.01
C LEU A 274 -61.51 16.94 -3.41
N PHE A 275 -61.29 17.21 -4.70
CA PHE A 275 -60.41 18.30 -5.14
C PHE A 275 -61.19 19.28 -6.02
N SER A 276 -62.10 20.02 -5.41
CA SER A 276 -62.40 21.39 -5.84
C SER A 276 -61.72 22.32 -4.84
N ASP A 277 -60.48 22.72 -5.12
CA ASP A 277 -60.06 24.06 -4.71
C ASP A 277 -58.99 24.64 -5.65
N GLY A 278 -59.30 25.86 -6.07
CA GLY A 278 -58.47 26.93 -6.63
C GLY A 278 -57.19 26.60 -7.37
N SER A 279 -57.24 26.69 -8.70
CA SER A 279 -56.11 27.18 -9.49
C SER A 279 -55.96 28.70 -9.28
N GLU A 280 -54.93 29.14 -8.56
CA GLU A 280 -54.34 30.48 -8.72
C GLU A 280 -52.89 30.30 -9.19
N GLU A 281 -52.64 30.72 -10.44
CA GLU A 281 -51.29 30.85 -11.01
C GLU A 281 -50.57 32.05 -10.38
N PRO A 282 -49.28 31.96 -10.02
CA PRO A 282 -48.49 33.15 -9.74
C PRO A 282 -48.02 33.79 -11.05
N HIS A 283 -48.32 35.07 -11.18
CA HIS A 283 -47.77 35.98 -12.18
C HIS A 283 -46.23 35.99 -12.18
N GLU A 284 -45.64 35.91 -13.37
CA GLU A 284 -44.24 36.21 -13.64
C GLU A 284 -44.00 37.72 -13.43
N GLU A 285 -43.14 38.09 -12.48
CA GLU A 285 -42.59 39.45 -12.39
C GLU A 285 -41.42 39.59 -13.37
N GLU A 286 -41.62 40.41 -14.42
CA GLU A 286 -40.54 40.98 -15.24
C GLU A 286 -39.68 41.92 -14.38
N LEU A 287 -38.39 41.64 -14.30
CA LEU A 287 -37.39 42.57 -13.77
C LEU A 287 -36.92 43.50 -14.88
N ASP A 288 -37.39 44.75 -14.81
CA ASP A 288 -36.93 45.88 -15.61
C ASP A 288 -35.41 46.09 -15.47
N LEU A 289 -34.68 45.94 -16.58
CA LEU A 289 -33.32 46.43 -16.70
C LEU A 289 -33.34 47.91 -17.12
N GLY A 290 -33.51 48.78 -16.12
CA GLY A 290 -33.36 50.22 -16.27
C GLY A 290 -31.93 50.63 -16.58
N SER A 291 -31.77 51.29 -17.73
CA SER A 291 -30.62 52.08 -18.17
C SER A 291 -30.09 53.04 -17.09
N LEU A 292 -28.76 53.06 -16.92
CA LEU A 292 -28.03 54.23 -16.43
C LEU A 292 -26.70 54.34 -17.20
N THR A 293 -26.73 55.18 -18.22
CA THR A 293 -25.58 55.96 -18.68
C THR A 293 -25.25 57.03 -17.64
N VAL A 294 -23.98 57.12 -17.21
CA VAL A 294 -23.06 58.27 -17.28
C VAL A 294 -21.66 57.73 -16.97
#